data_AF-A0A2G9FXB7-F1
#
_entry.id   AF-A0A2G9FXB7-F1
#
_cell.length_a   1.000
_cell.length_b   1.000
_cell.length_c   1.000
_cell.angle_alpha   90.00
_cell.angle_beta   90.00
_cell.angle_gamma   90.00
#
_symmetry.space_group_name_H-M   'P 1'
#
loop_
_entity.id
_entity.type
_entity.pdbx_description
1 polymer ?
#
loop_
_entity_poly.entity_id
_entity_poly.type
_entity_poly.pdbx_seq_one_letter_code
_entity_poly.pdbx_strand_id
1 'polypeptide(L)'
;MLGNGVIGILAESKNKWERRVPLTPAHCARLLHGGRGKTGVSRIIVQPSTKRIHHDALYEDVGCEISEDLSECGCILGIKQPKLEMILPERAYAFFSHTHKAQKENMPLLDKLLAERATLFDYELIAGDNGKRLLAFGKFAGRAGMIDFLCGLGQRYLNLGYSTPFLSLGTSYMYSSLAAAKAAVISVGEEITTMGLPSGICPLVFVFTGEGNVSQGAQEIFKLLPHAFVDPSGLPELFEMARDLTQVKQTSKRVFQVYGCVVTCQDMVEPKDPSKFFDKADYYAHPENYRPVFHEKIAPFTSVIVNCMYWEKRYPRLLTTTQLQDLMRKGCPLVGVSDITCDIGGSIEFVNQSTSIDSPFFRYDPHGNSYHHDMEGNGVICLAVDILPTEFAREASQHFGDILSEFIGSLASSKSLDILPPHLRRACIVHSGALTSLFEYIPRMRNPDIEDSSQTLQSVQPARKKYTTLISLSGHLFDRFLINEALDIIEAAGGSFHFVKCQVSQSTDSKDNVASLKVGKFKDSNVEKENGIESEAAVVLILGAGHVCRPAAEFLTSIGRGSSKKWLNSYVTDDSKEKISVHLIVASLFLKDAEEISLNILTFHYSL
;
A
#
# COMPACT_ATOMS: atom_id res chain seq x y z
N MET A 1 17.07 19.68 -8.89
CA MET A 1 17.94 18.48 -8.93
C MET A 1 19.18 18.80 -9.73
N LEU A 2 20.30 18.11 -9.52
CA LEU A 2 21.57 18.45 -10.20
C LEU A 2 21.58 18.06 -11.70
N GLY A 3 20.96 16.92 -12.07
CA GLY A 3 20.86 16.49 -13.47
C GLY A 3 22.21 16.35 -14.18
N ASN A 4 23.24 15.89 -13.48
CA ASN A 4 24.62 15.80 -13.97
C ASN A 4 24.98 14.45 -14.62
N GLY A 5 24.01 13.51 -14.68
CA GLY A 5 24.20 12.16 -15.22
C GLY A 5 24.94 11.20 -14.30
N VAL A 6 25.38 11.62 -13.11
CA VAL A 6 26.13 10.78 -12.17
C VAL A 6 25.16 10.11 -11.21
N ILE A 7 25.13 8.77 -11.23
CA ILE A 7 24.30 7.94 -10.35
C ILE A 7 25.14 7.34 -9.23
N GLY A 8 24.65 7.45 -7.99
CA GLY A 8 25.18 6.73 -6.84
C GLY A 8 24.38 5.46 -6.55
N ILE A 9 25.04 4.37 -6.14
CA ILE A 9 24.40 3.17 -5.59
C ILE A 9 24.90 2.95 -4.16
N LEU A 10 23.97 2.97 -3.20
CA LEU A 10 24.26 2.82 -1.77
C LEU A 10 24.73 1.41 -1.38
N ALA A 11 25.43 1.33 -0.26
CA ALA A 11 25.61 0.11 0.50
C ALA A 11 24.44 -0.06 1.49
N GLU A 12 23.55 -1.04 1.23
CA GLU A 12 22.37 -1.29 2.07
C GLU A 12 22.74 -1.56 3.53
N SER A 13 22.20 -0.79 4.47
CA SER A 13 22.56 -0.87 5.90
C SER A 13 21.39 -1.19 6.84
N LYS A 14 20.15 -1.33 6.33
CA LYS A 14 18.92 -1.52 7.12
C LYS A 14 18.94 -2.74 8.05
N ASN A 15 19.42 -3.89 7.55
CA ASN A 15 19.60 -5.13 8.32
C ASN A 15 20.64 -6.06 7.66
N LYS A 16 20.96 -7.19 8.29
CA LYS A 16 21.98 -8.15 7.80
C LYS A 16 21.54 -8.97 6.57
N TRP A 17 20.24 -9.11 6.34
CA TRP A 17 19.66 -9.90 5.25
C TRP A 17 19.45 -9.10 3.96
N GLU A 18 19.38 -7.77 4.05
CA GLU A 18 19.23 -6.89 2.89
C GLU A 18 20.51 -6.87 2.06
N ARG A 19 20.57 -7.77 1.08
CA ARG A 19 21.70 -7.97 0.15
C ARG A 19 21.38 -7.52 -1.27
N ARG A 20 20.16 -7.05 -1.52
CA ARG A 20 19.65 -6.62 -2.83
C ARG A 20 20.29 -5.31 -3.27
N VAL A 21 20.12 -4.99 -4.55
CA VAL A 21 20.57 -3.75 -5.18
C VAL A 21 19.50 -3.17 -6.10
N PRO A 22 19.43 -1.83 -6.27
CA PRO A 22 18.52 -1.21 -7.22
C PRO A 22 18.92 -1.52 -8.68
N LEU A 23 20.21 -1.68 -8.96
CA LEU A 23 20.76 -2.00 -10.28
C LEU A 23 21.85 -3.07 -10.15
N THR A 24 21.77 -4.11 -10.97
CA THR A 24 22.82 -5.13 -11.08
C THR A 24 23.95 -4.65 -12.00
N PRO A 25 25.13 -5.30 -12.00
CA PRO A 25 26.20 -4.99 -12.95
C PRO A 25 25.75 -5.00 -14.42
N ALA A 26 24.86 -5.93 -14.79
CA ALA A 26 24.30 -5.99 -16.14
C ALA A 26 23.44 -4.75 -16.47
N HIS A 27 22.75 -4.16 -15.50
CA HIS A 27 22.00 -2.92 -15.70
C HIS A 27 22.94 -1.72 -15.85
N CYS A 28 23.98 -1.66 -15.02
CA CYS A 28 25.00 -0.61 -15.10
C CYS A 28 25.73 -0.64 -16.45
N ALA A 29 26.11 -1.82 -16.94
CA ALA A 29 26.69 -2.01 -18.27
C ALA A 29 25.78 -1.44 -19.38
N ARG A 30 24.47 -1.75 -19.34
CA ARG A 30 23.50 -1.22 -20.33
C ARG A 30 23.36 0.31 -20.25
N LEU A 31 23.36 0.88 -19.05
CA LEU A 31 23.22 2.32 -18.83
C LEU A 31 24.46 3.12 -19.27
N LEU A 32 25.67 2.59 -19.06
CA LEU A 32 26.93 3.21 -19.46
C LEU A 32 27.23 3.02 -20.97
N HIS A 33 27.00 1.82 -21.50
CA HIS A 33 27.45 1.45 -22.85
C HIS A 33 26.35 1.43 -23.92
N GLY A 34 25.08 1.61 -23.56
CA GLY A 34 23.92 1.61 -24.48
C GLY A 34 23.85 2.74 -25.52
N GLY A 35 24.93 3.51 -25.68
CA GLY A 35 25.08 4.63 -26.60
C GLY A 35 25.32 5.95 -25.86
N ARG A 36 26.56 6.44 -25.90
CA ARG A 36 26.96 7.70 -25.25
C ARG A 36 26.00 8.84 -25.60
N GLY A 37 25.43 9.47 -24.57
CA GLY A 37 24.48 10.57 -24.70
C GLY A 37 22.99 10.17 -24.88
N LYS A 38 22.67 8.89 -25.14
CA LYS A 38 21.26 8.44 -25.25
C LYS A 38 20.63 8.04 -23.92
N THR A 39 21.42 7.51 -22.98
CA THR A 39 20.93 6.99 -21.69
C THR A 39 20.79 8.06 -20.61
N GLY A 40 21.33 9.26 -20.80
CA GLY A 40 21.36 10.32 -19.77
C GLY A 40 22.28 10.04 -18.58
N VAL A 41 22.95 8.89 -18.54
CA VAL A 41 23.91 8.49 -17.50
C VAL A 41 25.34 8.71 -18.02
N SER A 42 26.17 9.38 -17.23
CA SER A 42 27.57 9.69 -17.55
C SER A 42 28.56 8.84 -16.75
N ARG A 43 28.28 8.62 -15.46
CA ARG A 43 29.07 7.83 -14.51
C ARG A 43 28.13 7.10 -13.54
N ILE A 44 28.55 5.95 -13.04
CA ILE A 44 27.89 5.23 -11.94
C ILE A 44 28.94 4.99 -10.86
N ILE A 45 28.71 5.56 -9.68
CA ILE A 45 29.54 5.40 -8.49
C ILE A 45 28.82 4.45 -7.53
N VAL A 46 29.51 3.44 -7.03
CA VAL A 46 28.95 2.39 -6.17
C VAL A 46 29.71 2.38 -4.86
N GLN A 47 29.00 2.49 -3.73
CA GLN A 47 29.64 2.33 -2.42
C GLN A 47 30.15 0.89 -2.23
N PRO A 48 31.35 0.68 -1.68
CA PRO A 48 31.86 -0.64 -1.33
C PRO A 48 30.84 -1.44 -0.51
N SER A 49 30.72 -2.75 -0.74
CA SER A 49 29.86 -3.59 0.09
C SER A 49 30.26 -5.06 0.14
N THR A 50 30.73 -5.46 1.32
CA THR A 50 31.05 -6.87 1.64
C THR A 50 29.82 -7.78 1.77
N LYS A 51 28.60 -7.21 1.85
CA LYS A 51 27.33 -7.94 2.05
C LYS A 51 26.53 -8.14 0.74
N ARG A 52 26.68 -7.23 -0.22
CA ARG A 52 25.90 -7.15 -1.47
C ARG A 52 25.95 -8.47 -2.26
N ILE A 53 24.83 -8.84 -2.89
CA ILE A 53 24.73 -10.11 -3.66
C ILE A 53 25.54 -10.11 -4.98
N HIS A 54 25.99 -8.94 -5.41
CA HIS A 54 26.95 -8.72 -6.49
C HIS A 54 28.18 -8.04 -5.90
N HIS A 55 29.37 -8.61 -6.10
CA HIS A 55 30.63 -8.07 -5.59
C HIS A 55 31.04 -6.81 -6.36
N ASP A 56 31.81 -5.95 -5.69
CA ASP A 56 32.22 -4.64 -6.23
C ASP A 56 33.04 -4.76 -7.52
N ALA A 57 33.92 -5.77 -7.61
CA ALA A 57 34.66 -6.11 -8.84
C ALA A 57 33.76 -6.32 -10.08
N LEU A 58 32.55 -6.86 -9.91
CA LEU A 58 31.61 -7.03 -11.02
C LEU A 58 31.07 -5.69 -11.54
N TYR A 59 31.04 -4.66 -10.70
CA TYR A 59 30.70 -3.30 -11.10
C TYR A 59 31.91 -2.60 -11.76
N GLU A 60 33.13 -2.81 -11.26
CA GLU A 60 34.37 -2.33 -11.88
C GLU A 60 34.55 -2.89 -13.31
N ASP A 61 34.33 -4.19 -13.50
CA ASP A 61 34.40 -4.89 -14.79
C ASP A 61 33.48 -4.29 -15.87
N VAL A 62 32.37 -3.64 -15.47
CA VAL A 62 31.44 -2.97 -16.39
C VAL A 62 31.64 -1.46 -16.49
N GLY A 63 32.66 -0.91 -15.83
CA GLY A 63 33.04 0.50 -15.88
C GLY A 63 32.35 1.40 -14.86
N CYS A 64 31.83 0.86 -13.75
CA CYS A 64 31.47 1.68 -12.59
C CYS A 64 32.71 2.05 -11.76
N GLU A 65 32.58 3.12 -10.98
CA GLU A 65 33.60 3.54 -10.01
C GLU A 65 33.20 3.08 -8.60
N ILE A 66 34.16 2.57 -7.82
CA ILE A 66 33.93 2.18 -6.42
C ILE A 66 34.42 3.29 -5.49
N SER A 67 33.52 3.86 -4.69
CA SER A 67 33.83 4.95 -3.76
C SER A 67 32.83 5.02 -2.60
N GLU A 68 33.33 5.19 -1.37
CA GLU A 68 32.49 5.50 -0.21
C GLU A 68 31.78 6.86 -0.36
N ASP A 69 32.46 7.82 -0.99
CA ASP A 69 31.91 9.16 -1.23
C ASP A 69 31.02 9.17 -2.47
N LEU A 70 29.77 9.63 -2.27
CA LEU A 70 28.77 9.87 -3.30
C LEU A 70 28.49 11.37 -3.53
N SER A 71 29.35 12.27 -3.01
CA SER A 71 29.20 13.74 -3.11
C SER A 71 29.21 14.30 -4.55
N GLU A 72 29.62 13.51 -5.54
CA GLU A 72 29.52 13.89 -6.97
C GLU A 72 28.19 13.45 -7.61
N CYS A 73 27.42 12.57 -6.96
CA CYS A 73 26.20 12.00 -7.55
C CYS A 73 25.07 13.03 -7.62
N GLY A 74 24.34 13.06 -8.74
CA GLY A 74 23.12 13.85 -8.89
C GLY A 74 21.89 13.14 -8.32
N CYS A 75 21.83 11.83 -8.47
CA CYS A 75 20.81 10.95 -7.90
C CYS A 75 21.45 9.72 -7.27
N ILE A 76 20.98 9.34 -6.07
CA ILE A 76 21.50 8.23 -5.26
C ILE A 76 20.39 7.19 -5.08
N LEU A 77 20.71 5.93 -5.39
CA LEU A 77 19.76 4.81 -5.39
C LEU A 77 20.04 3.86 -4.22
N GLY A 78 18.98 3.46 -3.53
CA GLY A 78 18.97 2.33 -2.59
C GLY A 78 17.75 1.44 -2.84
N ILE A 79 17.64 0.35 -2.09
CA ILE A 79 16.42 -0.45 -1.95
C ILE A 79 15.66 0.00 -0.69
N LYS A 80 16.32 0.02 0.47
CA LYS A 80 15.75 0.48 1.74
C LYS A 80 16.24 1.89 2.09
N GLN A 81 15.71 2.41 3.19
CA GLN A 81 16.11 3.72 3.70
C GLN A 81 17.58 3.70 4.13
N PRO A 82 18.40 4.67 3.69
CA PRO A 82 19.73 4.89 4.27
C PRO A 82 19.60 5.41 5.71
N LYS A 83 20.71 5.40 6.45
CA LYS A 83 20.78 6.05 7.76
C LYS A 83 20.74 7.57 7.62
N LEU A 84 20.38 8.30 8.68
CA LEU A 84 20.22 9.75 8.62
C LEU A 84 21.54 10.45 8.29
N GLU A 85 22.66 9.97 8.83
CA GLU A 85 24.01 10.48 8.58
C GLU A 85 24.51 10.26 7.13
N MET A 86 23.85 9.39 6.35
CA MET A 86 24.16 9.14 4.95
C MET A 86 23.40 10.08 3.99
N ILE A 87 22.45 10.90 4.49
CA ILE A 87 21.74 11.88 3.66
C ILE A 87 22.64 13.10 3.44
N LEU A 88 23.22 13.15 2.23
CA LEU A 88 23.96 14.29 1.68
C LEU A 88 23.02 15.42 1.20
N PRO A 89 23.43 16.70 1.34
CA PRO A 89 22.65 17.87 0.92
C PRO A 89 22.43 17.98 -0.58
N GLU A 90 21.26 18.52 -0.94
CA GLU A 90 20.82 18.89 -2.29
C GLU A 90 20.77 17.74 -3.33
N ARG A 91 20.76 16.48 -2.87
CA ARG A 91 20.73 15.28 -3.73
C ARG A 91 19.33 14.75 -4.00
N ALA A 92 19.15 14.13 -5.15
CA ALA A 92 17.99 13.29 -5.40
C ALA A 92 18.24 11.88 -4.85
N TYR A 93 17.22 11.26 -4.26
CA TYR A 93 17.25 9.89 -3.78
C TYR A 93 16.09 9.09 -4.37
N ALA A 94 16.31 7.81 -4.64
CA ALA A 94 15.23 6.87 -4.92
C ALA A 94 15.42 5.57 -4.11
N PHE A 95 14.43 5.24 -3.28
CA PHE A 95 14.36 4.03 -2.46
C PHE A 95 12.92 3.82 -1.95
N PHE A 96 12.64 2.66 -1.34
CA PHE A 96 11.38 2.48 -0.58
C PHE A 96 11.43 3.28 0.71
N SER A 97 10.84 4.47 0.71
CA SER A 97 10.94 5.39 1.85
C SER A 97 10.02 4.99 2.99
N HIS A 98 8.82 4.48 2.65
CA HIS A 98 7.73 4.24 3.60
C HIS A 98 7.40 5.49 4.45
N THR A 99 7.47 6.68 3.84
CA THR A 99 7.14 7.97 4.49
C THR A 99 5.75 8.49 4.10
N HIS A 100 5.23 8.14 2.91
CA HIS A 100 3.98 8.76 2.41
C HIS A 100 2.73 8.41 3.23
N LYS A 101 2.69 7.32 4.01
CA LYS A 101 1.55 7.00 4.90
C LYS A 101 1.73 7.59 6.31
N ALA A 102 2.60 8.59 6.45
CA ALA A 102 2.95 9.30 7.68
C ALA A 102 3.37 8.39 8.87
N GLN A 103 3.96 7.22 8.59
CA GLN A 103 4.36 6.28 9.64
C GLN A 103 5.42 6.90 10.56
N LYS A 104 5.10 7.02 11.85
CA LYS A 104 5.90 7.71 12.89
C LYS A 104 7.38 7.33 12.88
N GLU A 105 7.69 6.05 12.68
CA GLU A 105 9.05 5.49 12.61
C GLU A 105 9.91 6.05 11.46
N ASN A 106 9.31 6.44 10.34
CA ASN A 106 10.02 6.93 9.15
C ASN A 106 10.00 8.47 9.04
N MET A 107 9.30 9.18 9.93
CA MET A 107 9.26 10.65 9.93
C MET A 107 10.64 11.32 10.18
N PRO A 108 11.53 10.81 11.04
CA PRO A 108 12.88 11.38 11.19
C PRO A 108 13.71 11.38 9.90
N LEU A 109 13.47 10.41 9.00
CA LEU A 109 14.10 10.38 7.68
C LEU A 109 13.52 11.46 6.77
N LEU A 110 12.21 11.66 6.79
CA LEU A 110 11.54 12.72 6.04
C LEU A 110 12.05 14.11 6.50
N ASP A 111 12.14 14.34 7.81
CA ASP A 111 12.66 15.57 8.39
C ASP A 111 14.11 15.83 7.97
N LYS A 112 14.97 14.79 7.98
CA LYS A 112 16.35 14.89 7.50
C LYS A 112 16.42 15.24 6.00
N LEU A 113 15.59 14.63 5.16
CA LEU A 113 15.52 14.92 3.72
C LEU A 113 15.04 16.36 3.43
N LEU A 114 14.10 16.87 4.22
CA LEU A 114 13.64 18.25 4.14
C LEU A 114 14.77 19.23 4.53
N ALA A 115 15.40 19.00 5.69
CA ALA A 115 16.49 19.83 6.20
C ALA A 115 17.71 19.89 5.26
N GLU A 116 18.10 18.75 4.68
CA GLU A 116 19.21 18.65 3.72
C GLU A 116 18.85 19.14 2.30
N ARG A 117 17.65 19.71 2.11
CA ARG A 117 17.16 20.20 0.81
C ARG A 117 17.21 19.13 -0.29
N ALA A 118 17.02 17.87 0.10
CA ALA A 118 17.06 16.74 -0.80
C ALA A 118 15.79 16.65 -1.68
N THR A 119 15.80 15.74 -2.64
CA THR A 119 14.63 15.32 -3.41
C THR A 119 14.44 13.81 -3.20
N LEU A 120 13.22 13.33 -2.98
CA LEU A 120 12.92 11.92 -2.71
C LEU A 120 11.87 11.39 -3.68
N PHE A 121 12.22 10.32 -4.41
CA PHE A 121 11.31 9.49 -5.18
C PHE A 121 11.06 8.17 -4.45
N ASP A 122 9.80 7.87 -4.10
CA ASP A 122 9.45 6.59 -3.50
C ASP A 122 9.02 5.59 -4.58
N TYR A 123 9.75 4.48 -4.70
CA TYR A 123 9.44 3.41 -5.64
C TYR A 123 8.03 2.80 -5.44
N GLU A 124 7.44 2.90 -4.23
CA GLU A 124 6.07 2.43 -3.96
C GLU A 124 5.03 3.20 -4.78
N LEU A 125 5.35 4.43 -5.19
CA LEU A 125 4.47 5.36 -5.88
C LEU A 125 4.71 5.41 -7.41
N ILE A 126 5.71 4.68 -7.92
CA ILE A 126 5.96 4.55 -9.36
C ILE A 126 4.95 3.56 -9.95
N ALA A 127 3.85 4.12 -10.46
CA ALA A 127 2.74 3.40 -11.08
C ALA A 127 2.50 3.85 -12.52
N GLY A 128 2.23 2.89 -13.40
CA GLY A 128 1.86 3.11 -14.79
C GLY A 128 0.48 3.75 -14.95
N ASP A 129 0.08 4.01 -16.20
CA ASP A 129 -1.12 4.82 -16.48
C ASP A 129 -2.44 4.13 -16.11
N ASN A 130 -2.44 2.82 -15.93
CA ASN A 130 -3.54 2.04 -15.36
C ASN A 130 -3.54 2.00 -13.81
N GLY A 131 -2.72 2.83 -13.15
CA GLY A 131 -2.56 2.86 -11.69
C GLY A 131 -1.78 1.68 -11.10
N LYS A 132 -1.33 0.71 -11.91
CA LYS A 132 -0.57 -0.45 -11.41
C LYS A 132 0.87 -0.06 -11.07
N ARG A 133 1.25 -0.27 -9.81
CA ARG A 133 2.64 -0.15 -9.34
C ARG A 133 3.58 -1.03 -10.15
N LEU A 134 4.67 -0.43 -10.66
CA LEU A 134 5.64 -1.09 -11.53
C LEU A 134 6.76 -1.76 -10.73
N LEU A 135 7.26 -1.09 -9.69
CA LEU A 135 8.41 -1.51 -8.90
C LEU A 135 7.98 -2.22 -7.60
N ALA A 136 7.91 -3.56 -7.63
CA ALA A 136 7.52 -4.37 -6.48
C ALA A 136 8.20 -5.75 -6.48
N PHE A 137 8.35 -6.33 -5.27
CA PHE A 137 9.01 -7.63 -5.08
C PHE A 137 8.04 -8.80 -4.86
N GLY A 138 6.73 -8.60 -5.06
CA GLY A 138 5.69 -9.53 -4.60
C GLY A 138 5.88 -11.00 -5.00
N LYS A 139 6.29 -11.28 -6.25
CA LYS A 139 6.55 -12.65 -6.71
C LYS A 139 7.66 -13.35 -5.91
N PHE A 140 8.68 -12.61 -5.47
CA PHE A 140 9.76 -13.18 -4.66
C PHE A 140 9.35 -13.38 -3.19
N ALA A 141 8.49 -12.52 -2.64
CA ALA A 141 7.89 -12.75 -1.33
C ALA A 141 7.07 -14.05 -1.31
N GLY A 142 6.21 -14.23 -2.33
CA GLY A 142 5.42 -15.45 -2.51
C GLY A 142 6.28 -16.71 -2.64
N ARG A 143 7.33 -16.66 -3.48
CA ARG A 143 8.24 -17.79 -3.68
C ARG A 143 8.98 -18.17 -2.40
N ALA A 144 9.58 -17.21 -1.71
CA ALA A 144 10.31 -17.47 -0.47
C ALA A 144 9.36 -18.00 0.61
N GLY A 145 8.30 -17.25 0.93
CA GLY A 145 7.34 -17.62 1.98
C GLY A 145 6.68 -18.99 1.75
N MET A 146 6.52 -19.45 0.50
CA MET A 146 6.08 -20.81 0.23
C MET A 146 7.17 -21.86 0.50
N ILE A 147 8.41 -21.65 0.04
CA ILE A 147 9.54 -22.58 0.27
C ILE A 147 9.83 -22.71 1.77
N ASP A 148 9.90 -21.58 2.47
CA ASP A 148 10.18 -21.51 3.89
C ASP A 148 9.09 -22.22 4.68
N PHE A 149 7.82 -21.98 4.33
CA PHE A 149 6.69 -22.65 4.97
C PHE A 149 6.66 -24.16 4.68
N LEU A 150 7.06 -24.62 3.48
CA LEU A 150 7.22 -26.06 3.23
C LEU A 150 8.30 -26.68 4.12
N CYS A 151 9.46 -26.02 4.31
CA CYS A 151 10.47 -26.43 5.30
C CYS A 151 9.88 -26.48 6.73
N GLY A 152 9.13 -25.44 7.13
CA GLY A 152 8.42 -25.39 8.41
C GLY A 152 7.41 -26.52 8.62
N LEU A 153 6.66 -26.90 7.58
CA LEU A 153 5.77 -28.06 7.60
C LEU A 153 6.54 -29.36 7.84
N GLY A 154 7.72 -29.54 7.23
CA GLY A 154 8.57 -30.69 7.49
C GLY A 154 8.93 -30.83 8.98
N GLN A 155 9.37 -29.74 9.59
CA GLN A 155 9.67 -29.68 11.03
C GLN A 155 8.43 -29.89 11.91
N ARG A 156 7.31 -29.25 11.55
CA ARG A 156 6.06 -29.34 12.31
C ARG A 156 5.44 -30.73 12.25
N TYR A 157 5.42 -31.37 11.08
CA TYR A 157 4.95 -32.74 10.95
C TYR A 157 5.82 -33.74 11.70
N LEU A 158 7.16 -33.55 11.73
CA LEU A 158 8.05 -34.37 12.54
C LEU A 158 7.69 -34.30 14.04
N ASN A 159 7.42 -33.10 14.56
CA ASN A 159 6.95 -32.89 15.94
C ASN A 159 5.55 -33.47 16.21
N LEU A 160 4.73 -33.65 15.17
CA LEU A 160 3.44 -34.34 15.24
C LEU A 160 3.55 -35.86 15.00
N GLY A 161 4.77 -36.42 14.93
CA GLY A 161 5.02 -37.85 14.74
C GLY A 161 5.03 -38.34 13.29
N TYR A 162 5.01 -37.43 12.31
CA TYR A 162 4.95 -37.75 10.88
C TYR A 162 6.26 -37.42 10.15
N SER A 163 6.95 -38.45 9.64
CA SER A 163 8.05 -38.26 8.69
C SER A 163 7.49 -37.97 7.28
N THR A 164 7.74 -36.75 6.78
CA THR A 164 7.28 -36.26 5.47
C THR A 164 8.45 -35.79 4.61
N PRO A 165 8.36 -35.87 3.26
CA PRO A 165 9.43 -35.45 2.35
C PRO A 165 9.86 -33.98 2.53
N PHE A 166 8.94 -33.13 3.00
CA PHE A 166 9.18 -31.72 3.32
C PHE A 166 10.35 -31.48 4.30
N LEU A 167 10.67 -32.46 5.16
CA LEU A 167 11.79 -32.39 6.11
C LEU A 167 13.16 -32.25 5.42
N SER A 168 13.27 -32.59 4.13
CA SER A 168 14.50 -32.45 3.34
C SER A 168 14.75 -31.03 2.80
N LEU A 169 13.78 -30.11 2.91
CA LEU A 169 13.94 -28.74 2.43
C LEU A 169 14.66 -27.87 3.46
N GLY A 170 15.66 -27.11 2.98
CA GLY A 170 16.11 -25.90 3.68
C GLY A 170 15.19 -24.70 3.39
N THR A 171 15.35 -23.64 4.16
CA THR A 171 14.74 -22.32 3.89
C THR A 171 15.39 -21.64 2.68
N SER A 172 14.73 -20.64 2.10
CA SER A 172 15.07 -20.02 0.83
C SER A 172 16.49 -19.46 0.80
N TYR A 173 16.93 -18.80 1.87
CA TYR A 173 18.29 -18.24 1.97
C TYR A 173 19.41 -19.28 1.94
N MET A 174 19.11 -20.56 2.20
CA MET A 174 20.10 -21.65 2.19
C MET A 174 20.47 -22.09 0.78
N TYR A 175 19.67 -21.74 -0.24
CA TYR A 175 19.94 -22.07 -1.63
C TYR A 175 20.75 -20.97 -2.33
N SER A 176 21.63 -21.37 -3.25
CA SER A 176 22.46 -20.44 -4.03
C SER A 176 21.69 -19.61 -5.07
N SER A 177 20.47 -20.04 -5.41
CA SER A 177 19.58 -19.43 -6.41
C SER A 177 18.15 -19.94 -6.24
N LEU A 178 17.19 -19.22 -6.81
CA LEU A 178 15.80 -19.68 -6.96
C LEU A 178 15.71 -20.98 -7.78
N ALA A 179 16.60 -21.18 -8.75
CA ALA A 179 16.64 -22.41 -9.54
C ALA A 179 17.01 -23.63 -8.68
N ALA A 180 18.01 -23.50 -7.81
CA ALA A 180 18.40 -24.55 -6.86
C ALA A 180 17.28 -24.84 -5.84
N ALA A 181 16.63 -23.80 -5.31
CA ALA A 181 15.51 -23.96 -4.39
C ALA A 181 14.32 -24.70 -5.04
N LYS A 182 13.98 -24.35 -6.29
CA LYS A 182 12.96 -25.07 -7.06
C LYS A 182 13.33 -26.53 -7.31
N ALA A 183 14.59 -26.84 -7.60
CA ALA A 183 15.04 -28.22 -7.79
C ALA A 183 14.85 -29.07 -6.53
N ALA A 184 15.08 -28.50 -5.34
CA ALA A 184 14.80 -29.17 -4.07
C ALA A 184 13.30 -29.43 -3.88
N VAL A 185 12.43 -28.47 -4.19
CA VAL A 185 10.96 -28.67 -4.13
C VAL A 185 10.48 -29.71 -5.16
N ILE A 186 11.08 -29.77 -6.35
CA ILE A 186 10.82 -30.83 -7.34
C ILE A 186 11.20 -32.20 -6.79
N SER A 187 12.38 -32.35 -6.18
CA SER A 187 12.79 -33.62 -5.54
C SER A 187 11.83 -34.06 -4.44
N VAL A 188 11.30 -33.12 -3.65
CA VAL A 188 10.23 -33.39 -2.67
C VAL A 188 8.94 -33.80 -3.36
N GLY A 189 8.58 -33.17 -4.48
CA GLY A 189 7.44 -33.54 -5.30
C GLY A 189 7.54 -34.96 -5.87
N GLU A 190 8.72 -35.36 -6.34
CA GLU A 190 9.00 -36.71 -6.84
C GLU A 190 8.90 -37.78 -5.74
N GLU A 191 9.41 -37.50 -4.53
CA GLU A 191 9.24 -38.39 -3.38
C GLU A 191 7.76 -38.48 -2.96
N ILE A 192 7.04 -37.35 -2.91
CA ILE A 192 5.59 -37.35 -2.64
C ILE A 192 4.84 -38.14 -3.73
N THR A 193 5.23 -38.07 -5.00
CA THR A 193 4.62 -38.82 -6.12
C THR A 193 4.90 -40.32 -6.04
N THR A 194 6.05 -40.71 -5.52
CA THR A 194 6.48 -42.12 -5.46
C THR A 194 5.94 -42.81 -4.19
N MET A 195 6.04 -42.13 -3.05
CA MET A 195 5.81 -42.71 -1.73
C MET A 195 4.49 -42.26 -1.09
N GLY A 196 3.96 -41.11 -1.47
CA GLY A 196 2.77 -40.50 -0.86
C GLY A 196 3.02 -39.88 0.51
N LEU A 197 2.02 -39.17 1.01
CA LEU A 197 2.02 -38.60 2.37
C LEU A 197 1.29 -39.54 3.35
N PRO A 198 1.63 -39.52 4.65
CA PRO A 198 0.88 -40.27 5.66
C PRO A 198 -0.61 -39.91 5.64
N SER A 199 -1.51 -40.90 5.67
CA SER A 199 -2.95 -40.66 5.59
C SER A 199 -3.51 -39.78 6.72
N GLY A 200 -2.87 -39.78 7.89
CA GLY A 200 -3.25 -38.95 9.04
C GLY A 200 -3.03 -37.43 8.86
N ILE A 201 -2.37 -37.00 7.78
CA ILE A 201 -2.22 -35.57 7.41
C ILE A 201 -2.92 -35.23 6.09
N CYS A 202 -3.71 -36.16 5.55
CA CYS A 202 -4.40 -36.01 4.27
C CYS A 202 -5.93 -35.90 4.46
N PRO A 203 -6.64 -35.10 3.64
CA PRO A 203 -6.13 -34.28 2.55
C PRO A 203 -5.35 -33.05 3.05
N LEU A 204 -4.25 -32.75 2.36
CA LEU A 204 -3.39 -31.61 2.65
C LEU A 204 -3.79 -30.44 1.73
N VAL A 205 -4.57 -29.51 2.26
CA VAL A 205 -5.17 -28.40 1.50
C VAL A 205 -4.46 -27.08 1.78
N PHE A 206 -3.86 -26.50 0.73
CA PHE A 206 -3.26 -25.16 0.74
C PHE A 206 -4.23 -24.15 0.12
N VAL A 207 -4.61 -23.12 0.90
CA VAL A 207 -5.49 -22.03 0.47
C VAL A 207 -4.68 -20.75 0.27
N PHE A 208 -4.66 -20.23 -0.96
CA PHE A 208 -3.96 -19.01 -1.35
C PHE A 208 -4.92 -17.83 -1.41
N THR A 209 -4.65 -16.73 -0.69
CA THR A 209 -5.56 -15.56 -0.66
C THR A 209 -5.24 -14.53 -1.74
N GLY A 210 -6.21 -14.27 -2.61
CA GLY A 210 -6.09 -13.36 -3.74
C GLY A 210 -5.24 -13.89 -4.91
N GLU A 211 -5.19 -13.11 -5.98
CA GLU A 211 -4.56 -13.50 -7.26
C GLU A 211 -3.34 -12.62 -7.63
N GLY A 212 -2.88 -11.81 -6.67
CA GLY A 212 -1.80 -10.86 -6.86
C GLY A 212 -0.43 -11.53 -7.08
N ASN A 213 0.59 -10.69 -7.33
CA ASN A 213 1.97 -11.14 -7.55
C ASN A 213 2.49 -12.07 -6.44
N VAL A 214 2.09 -11.86 -5.18
CA VAL A 214 2.49 -12.70 -4.04
C VAL A 214 1.89 -14.10 -4.17
N SER A 215 0.57 -14.21 -4.33
CA SER A 215 -0.15 -15.48 -4.53
C SER A 215 0.40 -16.24 -5.75
N GLN A 216 0.63 -15.55 -6.88
CA GLN A 216 1.24 -16.16 -8.06
C GLN A 216 2.65 -16.73 -7.78
N GLY A 217 3.46 -16.03 -6.99
CA GLY A 217 4.80 -16.49 -6.60
C GLY A 217 4.76 -17.71 -5.67
N ALA A 218 3.82 -17.76 -4.74
CA ALA A 218 3.63 -18.92 -3.86
C ALA A 218 3.09 -20.13 -4.63
N GLN A 219 2.08 -19.92 -5.49
CA GLN A 219 1.56 -20.95 -6.38
C GLN A 219 2.62 -21.50 -7.35
N GLU A 220 3.55 -20.67 -7.82
CA GLU A 220 4.65 -21.10 -8.70
C GLU A 220 5.57 -22.14 -8.04
N ILE A 221 5.74 -22.08 -6.72
CA ILE A 221 6.48 -23.08 -5.94
C ILE A 221 5.58 -24.28 -5.63
N PHE A 222 4.34 -24.04 -5.16
CA PHE A 222 3.40 -25.11 -4.87
C PHE A 222 3.15 -26.04 -6.08
N LYS A 223 3.12 -25.47 -7.29
CA LYS A 223 2.93 -26.21 -8.55
C LYS A 223 4.06 -27.18 -8.92
N LEU A 224 5.16 -27.18 -8.17
CA LEU A 224 6.25 -28.15 -8.29
C LEU A 224 6.00 -29.44 -7.49
N LEU A 225 5.01 -29.44 -6.58
CA LEU A 225 4.53 -30.62 -5.89
C LEU A 225 3.46 -31.34 -6.74
N PRO A 226 3.24 -32.66 -6.58
CA PRO A 226 2.08 -33.34 -7.16
C PRO A 226 0.81 -32.85 -6.45
N HIS A 227 -0.08 -32.18 -7.18
CA HIS A 227 -1.25 -31.51 -6.61
C HIS A 227 -2.44 -31.54 -7.58
N ALA A 228 -3.65 -31.32 -7.05
CA ALA A 228 -4.81 -30.91 -7.83
C ALA A 228 -5.29 -29.53 -7.36
N PHE A 229 -5.65 -28.64 -8.28
CA PHE A 229 -6.38 -27.42 -7.91
C PHE A 229 -7.87 -27.72 -7.83
N VAL A 230 -8.55 -27.15 -6.83
CA VAL A 230 -10.00 -27.25 -6.64
C VAL A 230 -10.60 -25.87 -6.41
N ASP A 231 -11.85 -25.70 -6.83
CA ASP A 231 -12.62 -24.50 -6.55
C ASP A 231 -13.04 -24.44 -5.06
N PRO A 232 -13.26 -23.23 -4.49
CA PRO A 232 -13.71 -23.07 -3.11
C PRO A 232 -14.96 -23.88 -2.74
N SER A 233 -15.88 -24.08 -3.69
CA SER A 233 -17.10 -24.87 -3.52
C SER A 233 -16.87 -26.38 -3.40
N GLY A 234 -15.75 -26.91 -3.89
CA GLY A 234 -15.41 -28.35 -3.82
C GLY A 234 -14.73 -28.78 -2.51
N LEU A 235 -14.34 -27.83 -1.66
CA LEU A 235 -13.66 -28.12 -0.39
C LEU A 235 -14.45 -29.02 0.58
N PRO A 236 -15.79 -28.90 0.74
CA PRO A 236 -16.55 -29.80 1.60
C PRO A 236 -16.53 -31.25 1.14
N GLU A 237 -16.69 -31.49 -0.17
CA GLU A 237 -16.74 -32.84 -0.76
C GLU A 237 -15.42 -33.61 -0.55
N LEU A 238 -14.28 -32.93 -0.67
CA LEU A 238 -12.97 -33.50 -0.36
C LEU A 238 -12.89 -34.03 1.08
N PHE A 239 -13.50 -33.32 2.04
CA PHE A 239 -13.48 -33.70 3.44
C PHE A 239 -14.46 -34.82 3.77
N GLU A 240 -15.62 -34.88 3.13
CA GLU A 240 -16.53 -36.02 3.30
C GLU A 240 -15.89 -37.32 2.81
N MET A 241 -15.30 -37.31 1.60
CA MET A 241 -14.57 -38.47 1.06
C MET A 241 -13.39 -38.91 1.95
N ALA A 242 -12.71 -37.96 2.62
CA ALA A 242 -11.63 -38.26 3.54
C ALA A 242 -12.10 -38.85 4.88
N ARG A 243 -13.29 -38.47 5.36
CA ARG A 243 -13.86 -39.02 6.61
C ARG A 243 -14.28 -40.48 6.44
N ASP A 244 -14.76 -40.87 5.27
CA ASP A 244 -15.06 -42.28 4.98
C ASP A 244 -13.79 -43.15 4.91
N LEU A 245 -12.68 -42.60 4.39
CA LEU A 245 -11.38 -43.29 4.37
C LEU A 245 -10.74 -43.43 5.76
N THR A 246 -10.99 -42.50 6.68
CA THR A 246 -10.35 -42.46 8.02
C THR A 246 -11.08 -43.26 9.10
N GLN A 247 -12.29 -43.77 8.84
CA GLN A 247 -12.92 -44.78 9.72
C GLN A 247 -12.16 -46.12 9.75
N VAL A 248 -11.26 -46.36 8.78
CA VAL A 248 -10.34 -47.49 8.79
C VAL A 248 -9.17 -47.21 9.75
N LYS A 249 -9.27 -47.75 10.98
CA LYS A 249 -8.28 -47.62 12.06
C LYS A 249 -6.82 -47.73 11.57
N GLN A 250 -5.99 -46.76 11.97
CA GLN A 250 -4.53 -46.69 11.83
C GLN A 250 -3.92 -47.68 10.82
N THR A 251 -4.06 -47.35 9.54
CA THR A 251 -3.22 -47.97 8.52
C THR A 251 -1.94 -47.15 8.39
N SER A 252 -0.78 -47.81 8.25
CA SER A 252 0.49 -47.18 7.86
C SER A 252 0.51 -46.74 6.38
N LYS A 253 -0.66 -46.54 5.79
CA LYS A 253 -0.88 -46.30 4.37
C LYS A 253 -0.53 -44.86 4.03
N ARG A 254 0.24 -44.69 2.97
CA ARG A 254 0.50 -43.40 2.35
C ARG A 254 -0.46 -43.17 1.18
N VAL A 255 -0.86 -41.93 0.96
CA VAL A 255 -1.84 -41.52 -0.05
C VAL A 255 -1.41 -40.21 -0.74
N PHE A 256 -1.94 -39.96 -1.92
CA PHE A 256 -1.65 -38.77 -2.73
C PHE A 256 -2.87 -37.84 -2.70
N GLN A 257 -2.90 -36.91 -1.75
CA GLN A 257 -4.03 -36.01 -1.53
C GLN A 257 -3.52 -34.61 -1.14
N VAL A 258 -2.86 -33.94 -2.08
CA VAL A 258 -2.40 -32.55 -1.94
C VAL A 258 -3.23 -31.67 -2.85
N TYR A 259 -3.84 -30.62 -2.28
CA TYR A 259 -4.78 -29.76 -2.99
C TYR A 259 -4.39 -28.29 -2.85
N GLY A 260 -4.54 -27.55 -3.94
CA GLY A 260 -4.46 -26.09 -3.96
C GLY A 260 -5.85 -25.49 -4.16
N CYS A 261 -6.19 -24.44 -3.44
CA CYS A 261 -7.40 -23.66 -3.66
C CYS A 261 -7.03 -22.16 -3.66
N VAL A 262 -7.50 -21.42 -4.64
CA VAL A 262 -7.31 -19.96 -4.71
C VAL A 262 -8.63 -19.31 -4.32
N VAL A 263 -8.60 -18.48 -3.29
CA VAL A 263 -9.78 -17.75 -2.81
C VAL A 263 -9.64 -16.27 -3.08
N THR A 264 -10.74 -15.64 -3.47
CA THR A 264 -10.84 -14.21 -3.76
C THR A 264 -11.82 -13.55 -2.78
N CYS A 265 -12.03 -12.24 -2.92
CA CYS A 265 -12.97 -11.51 -2.07
C CYS A 265 -14.39 -12.10 -2.07
N GLN A 266 -14.86 -12.68 -3.19
CA GLN A 266 -16.20 -13.30 -3.27
C GLN A 266 -16.35 -14.56 -2.39
N ASP A 267 -15.23 -15.20 -2.05
CA ASP A 267 -15.16 -16.44 -1.27
C ASP A 267 -14.90 -16.14 0.22
N MET A 268 -14.42 -14.92 0.52
CA MET A 268 -14.05 -14.46 1.86
C MET A 268 -15.18 -13.71 2.57
N VAL A 269 -16.00 -12.97 1.83
CA VAL A 269 -17.10 -12.15 2.35
C VAL A 269 -18.38 -12.34 1.54
N GLU A 270 -19.53 -12.07 2.16
CA GLU A 270 -20.81 -11.96 1.46
C GLU A 270 -21.58 -10.71 1.92
N PRO A 271 -22.50 -10.16 1.11
CA PRO A 271 -23.38 -9.08 1.54
C PRO A 271 -24.19 -9.46 2.79
N LYS A 272 -24.38 -8.51 3.72
CA LYS A 272 -25.27 -8.68 4.88
C LYS A 272 -26.75 -8.74 4.49
N ASP A 273 -27.10 -8.18 3.33
CA ASP A 273 -28.42 -8.27 2.74
C ASP A 273 -28.52 -9.56 1.90
N PRO A 274 -29.32 -10.57 2.31
CA PRO A 274 -29.41 -11.85 1.61
C PRO A 274 -30.07 -11.76 0.22
N SER A 275 -30.61 -10.59 -0.16
CA SER A 275 -31.12 -10.34 -1.52
C SER A 275 -30.05 -9.84 -2.50
N LYS A 276 -28.85 -9.49 -2.01
CA LYS A 276 -27.72 -9.03 -2.83
C LYS A 276 -26.74 -10.17 -3.12
N PHE A 277 -26.18 -10.16 -4.32
CA PHE A 277 -25.01 -10.96 -4.68
C PHE A 277 -23.73 -10.17 -4.40
N PHE A 278 -22.59 -10.86 -4.29
CA PHE A 278 -21.29 -10.20 -4.13
C PHE A 278 -20.98 -9.33 -5.36
N ASP A 279 -20.72 -8.04 -5.14
CA ASP A 279 -20.14 -7.16 -6.15
C ASP A 279 -18.80 -6.58 -5.66
N LYS A 280 -17.79 -6.62 -6.53
CA LYS A 280 -16.42 -6.23 -6.17
C LYS A 280 -16.26 -4.72 -6.02
N ALA A 281 -16.97 -3.90 -6.79
CA ALA A 281 -16.89 -2.45 -6.66
C ALA A 281 -17.61 -1.98 -5.39
N ASP A 282 -18.81 -2.50 -5.13
CA ASP A 282 -19.59 -2.26 -3.92
C ASP A 282 -18.84 -2.70 -2.65
N TYR A 283 -18.19 -3.88 -2.65
CA TYR A 283 -17.36 -4.31 -1.51
C TYR A 283 -16.17 -3.39 -1.23
N TYR A 284 -15.52 -2.84 -2.26
CA TYR A 284 -14.36 -1.96 -2.10
C TYR A 284 -14.76 -0.51 -1.72
N ALA A 285 -15.99 -0.09 -2.07
CA ALA A 285 -16.57 1.18 -1.64
C ALA A 285 -17.16 1.10 -0.22
N HIS A 286 -17.93 0.03 0.06
CA HIS A 286 -18.78 -0.15 1.23
C HIS A 286 -18.53 -1.50 1.95
N PRO A 287 -17.30 -1.78 2.42
CA PRO A 287 -16.98 -3.05 3.08
C PRO A 287 -17.80 -3.30 4.36
N GLU A 288 -18.34 -2.26 4.98
CA GLU A 288 -19.26 -2.32 6.11
C GLU A 288 -20.59 -3.05 5.79
N ASN A 289 -20.97 -3.13 4.51
CA ASN A 289 -22.17 -3.86 4.06
C ASN A 289 -21.95 -5.37 3.95
N TYR A 290 -20.72 -5.86 4.20
CA TYR A 290 -20.34 -7.26 4.02
C TYR A 290 -19.99 -7.93 5.35
N ARG A 291 -20.20 -9.25 5.44
CA ARG A 291 -19.81 -10.10 6.59
C ARG A 291 -18.74 -11.10 6.17
N PRO A 292 -17.75 -11.44 7.02
CA PRO A 292 -16.74 -12.44 6.70
C PRO A 292 -17.32 -13.85 6.79
N VAL A 293 -17.07 -14.67 5.76
CA VAL A 293 -17.53 -16.08 5.66
C VAL A 293 -16.40 -17.07 5.40
N PHE A 294 -15.16 -16.61 5.27
CA PHE A 294 -13.98 -17.48 5.14
C PHE A 294 -13.92 -18.56 6.25
N HIS A 295 -14.20 -18.17 7.49
CA HIS A 295 -14.26 -19.06 8.65
C HIS A 295 -15.42 -20.08 8.63
N GLU A 296 -16.47 -19.84 7.82
CA GLU A 296 -17.62 -20.74 7.65
C GLU A 296 -17.40 -21.70 6.47
N LYS A 297 -16.89 -21.18 5.35
CA LYS A 297 -16.90 -21.87 4.04
C LYS A 297 -15.55 -22.47 3.63
N ILE A 298 -14.42 -21.95 4.12
CA ILE A 298 -13.08 -22.29 3.63
C ILE A 298 -12.20 -22.86 4.74
N ALA A 299 -12.04 -22.12 5.84
CA ALA A 299 -11.15 -22.47 6.94
C ALA A 299 -11.41 -23.87 7.56
N PRO A 300 -12.67 -24.38 7.68
CA PRO A 300 -12.92 -25.73 8.19
C PRO A 300 -12.22 -26.86 7.41
N PHE A 301 -11.88 -26.61 6.15
CA PHE A 301 -11.29 -27.57 5.21
C PHE A 301 -9.83 -27.25 4.86
N THR A 302 -9.22 -26.27 5.55
CA THR A 302 -7.91 -25.72 5.20
C THR A 302 -6.82 -26.27 6.12
N SER A 303 -5.83 -26.97 5.56
CA SER A 303 -4.64 -27.38 6.32
C SER A 303 -3.62 -26.25 6.44
N VAL A 304 -3.47 -25.43 5.40
CA VAL A 304 -2.51 -24.33 5.33
C VAL A 304 -3.14 -23.10 4.70
N ILE A 305 -3.07 -21.95 5.39
CA ILE A 305 -3.42 -20.64 4.82
C ILE A 305 -2.12 -19.98 4.31
N VAL A 306 -2.07 -19.63 3.03
CA VAL A 306 -0.99 -18.85 2.41
C VAL A 306 -1.52 -17.45 2.12
N ASN A 307 -1.38 -16.55 3.09
CA ASN A 307 -1.96 -15.22 3.04
C ASN A 307 -1.14 -14.31 2.12
N CYS A 308 -1.75 -13.83 1.05
CA CYS A 308 -1.12 -13.07 -0.03
C CYS A 308 -1.92 -11.82 -0.44
N MET A 309 -2.98 -11.46 0.32
CA MET A 309 -3.91 -10.39 0.00
C MET A 309 -3.57 -9.08 0.73
N TYR A 310 -3.89 -7.93 0.13
CA TYR A 310 -3.86 -6.66 0.87
C TYR A 310 -5.06 -6.56 1.82
N TRP A 311 -4.86 -5.99 3.01
CA TRP A 311 -5.91 -5.71 3.98
C TRP A 311 -5.70 -4.36 4.66
N GLU A 312 -6.80 -3.71 5.06
CA GLU A 312 -6.80 -2.50 5.88
C GLU A 312 -8.04 -2.49 6.78
N LYS A 313 -7.98 -1.73 7.88
CA LYS A 313 -8.89 -1.83 9.03
C LYS A 313 -10.40 -1.71 8.73
N ARG A 314 -10.80 -1.08 7.63
CA ARG A 314 -12.21 -0.97 7.22
C ARG A 314 -12.79 -2.26 6.63
N TYR A 315 -11.94 -3.17 6.15
CA TYR A 315 -12.38 -4.46 5.64
C TYR A 315 -12.55 -5.47 6.78
N PRO A 316 -13.52 -6.40 6.68
CA PRO A 316 -13.60 -7.55 7.58
C PRO A 316 -12.25 -8.28 7.67
N ARG A 317 -11.91 -8.77 8.86
CA ARG A 317 -10.77 -9.70 9.03
C ARG A 317 -11.06 -11.01 8.30
N LEU A 318 -10.03 -11.67 7.79
CA LEU A 318 -10.12 -12.98 7.15
C LEU A 318 -10.42 -14.07 8.18
N LEU A 319 -9.71 -14.04 9.32
CA LEU A 319 -9.91 -14.97 10.42
C LEU A 319 -9.60 -14.29 11.76
N THR A 320 -10.59 -14.23 12.66
CA THR A 320 -10.41 -13.72 14.03
C THR A 320 -9.86 -14.79 14.97
N THR A 321 -9.32 -14.36 16.11
CA THR A 321 -8.82 -15.28 17.14
C THR A 321 -9.94 -16.20 17.65
N THR A 322 -11.12 -15.63 17.93
CA THR A 322 -12.31 -16.38 18.38
C THR A 322 -12.80 -17.38 17.33
N GLN A 323 -12.74 -17.02 16.04
CA GLN A 323 -13.11 -17.93 14.95
C GLN A 323 -12.13 -19.11 14.84
N LEU A 324 -10.82 -18.87 14.97
CA LEU A 324 -9.84 -19.96 15.01
C LEU A 324 -10.09 -20.88 16.22
N GLN A 325 -10.35 -20.31 17.41
CA GLN A 325 -10.67 -21.10 18.61
C GLN A 325 -11.90 -21.99 18.40
N ASP A 326 -12.94 -21.48 17.76
CA ASP A 326 -14.14 -22.26 17.44
C ASP A 326 -13.87 -23.37 16.42
N LEU A 327 -13.14 -23.06 15.35
CA LEU A 327 -12.70 -24.03 14.33
C LEU A 327 -11.89 -25.18 14.94
N MET A 328 -10.93 -24.86 15.83
CA MET A 328 -10.09 -25.88 16.47
C MET A 328 -10.91 -26.80 17.39
N ARG A 329 -11.88 -26.27 18.14
CA ARG A 329 -12.83 -27.10 18.92
C ARG A 329 -13.68 -28.01 18.05
N LYS A 330 -13.93 -27.62 16.80
CA LYS A 330 -14.67 -28.41 15.78
C LYS A 330 -13.78 -29.39 15.01
N GLY A 331 -12.49 -29.48 15.32
CA GLY A 331 -11.56 -30.39 14.65
C GLY A 331 -11.07 -29.92 13.29
N CYS A 332 -10.98 -28.61 13.07
CA CYS A 332 -10.39 -28.02 11.86
C CYS A 332 -8.93 -28.48 11.68
N PRO A 333 -8.50 -28.83 10.44
CA PRO A 333 -7.22 -29.46 10.14
C PRO A 333 -6.05 -28.46 9.99
N LEU A 334 -6.25 -27.17 10.26
CA LEU A 334 -5.26 -26.12 10.07
C LEU A 334 -4.02 -26.40 10.92
N VAL A 335 -2.88 -26.66 10.26
CA VAL A 335 -1.58 -26.87 10.90
C VAL A 335 -0.73 -25.60 10.93
N GLY A 336 -0.99 -24.64 10.03
CA GLY A 336 -0.32 -23.35 10.06
C GLY A 336 -0.72 -22.33 9.01
N VAL A 337 -0.09 -21.16 9.11
CA VAL A 337 -0.31 -19.96 8.31
C VAL A 337 1.03 -19.42 7.80
N SER A 338 1.18 -19.30 6.49
CA SER A 338 2.23 -18.49 5.85
C SER A 338 1.66 -17.10 5.60
N ASP A 339 1.88 -16.17 6.54
CA ASP A 339 1.41 -14.79 6.42
C ASP A 339 2.45 -13.91 5.71
N ILE A 340 2.44 -13.97 4.38
CA ILE A 340 3.40 -13.28 3.51
C ILE A 340 3.13 -11.76 3.46
N THR A 341 1.98 -11.31 3.96
CA THR A 341 1.64 -9.88 4.09
C THR A 341 2.28 -9.28 5.34
N CYS A 342 2.44 -10.09 6.40
CA CYS A 342 3.00 -9.70 7.70
C CYS A 342 2.24 -8.51 8.35
N ASP A 343 0.93 -8.43 8.14
CA ASP A 343 0.08 -7.40 8.77
C ASP A 343 -0.20 -7.76 10.23
N ILE A 344 0.64 -7.23 11.15
CA ILE A 344 0.59 -7.56 12.58
C ILE A 344 -0.76 -7.23 13.21
N GLY A 345 -1.44 -8.26 13.70
CA GLY A 345 -2.81 -8.18 14.21
C GLY A 345 -3.81 -7.71 13.15
N GLY A 346 -3.56 -8.02 11.87
CA GLY A 346 -4.27 -7.53 10.69
C GLY A 346 -5.31 -8.51 10.14
N SER A 347 -5.19 -8.94 8.88
CA SER A 347 -6.21 -9.82 8.27
C SER A 347 -6.40 -11.15 9.03
N ILE A 348 -5.34 -11.68 9.64
CA ILE A 348 -5.34 -12.86 10.49
C ILE A 348 -4.99 -12.42 11.91
N GLU A 349 -5.98 -12.36 12.81
CA GLU A 349 -5.87 -11.59 14.05
C GLU A 349 -4.83 -12.13 15.05
N PHE A 350 -4.65 -13.44 15.11
CA PHE A 350 -3.70 -14.11 16.01
C PHE A 350 -2.26 -14.07 15.48
N VAL A 351 -1.98 -13.48 14.30
CA VAL A 351 -0.62 -13.18 13.85
C VAL A 351 -0.20 -11.84 14.48
N ASN A 352 0.12 -11.88 15.78
CA ASN A 352 0.35 -10.67 16.60
C ASN A 352 1.81 -10.19 16.64
N GLN A 353 2.72 -10.88 15.96
CA GLN A 353 4.16 -10.59 15.95
C GLN A 353 4.79 -11.00 14.62
N SER A 354 5.86 -10.30 14.22
CA SER A 354 6.67 -10.70 13.07
C SER A 354 7.71 -11.75 13.46
N THR A 355 8.19 -12.47 12.45
CA THR A 355 9.29 -13.44 12.54
C THR A 355 10.49 -12.94 11.76
N SER A 356 11.66 -13.56 11.97
CA SER A 356 12.89 -13.22 11.26
C SER A 356 13.35 -14.36 10.37
N ILE A 357 14.18 -14.10 9.36
CA ILE A 357 14.74 -15.16 8.50
C ILE A 357 15.55 -16.20 9.30
N ASP A 358 16.15 -15.79 10.43
CA ASP A 358 16.86 -16.68 11.35
C ASP A 358 15.94 -17.56 12.21
N SER A 359 14.72 -17.09 12.47
CA SER A 359 13.68 -17.78 13.26
C SER A 359 12.32 -17.47 12.62
N PRO A 360 11.97 -18.14 11.51
CA PRO A 360 10.86 -17.74 10.62
C PRO A 360 9.49 -18.22 11.10
N PHE A 361 9.41 -18.81 12.31
CA PHE A 361 8.17 -19.35 12.85
C PHE A 361 7.96 -18.99 14.32
N PHE A 362 6.70 -18.85 14.70
CA PHE A 362 6.21 -19.08 16.06
C PHE A 362 5.01 -20.02 16.01
N ARG A 363 4.62 -20.59 17.15
CA ARG A 363 3.42 -21.41 17.29
C ARG A 363 2.40 -20.68 18.15
N TYR A 364 1.18 -20.56 17.65
CA TYR A 364 0.03 -20.05 18.40
C TYR A 364 -0.84 -21.21 18.88
N ASP A 365 -1.04 -21.35 20.19
CA ASP A 365 -2.01 -22.28 20.77
C ASP A 365 -3.34 -21.56 21.05
N PRO A 366 -4.40 -21.84 20.27
CA PRO A 366 -5.70 -21.22 20.45
C PRO A 366 -6.42 -21.68 21.74
N HIS A 367 -6.10 -22.85 22.29
CA HIS A 367 -6.75 -23.32 23.53
C HIS A 367 -6.33 -22.49 24.74
N GLY A 368 -5.02 -22.29 24.91
CA GLY A 368 -4.46 -21.42 25.95
C GLY A 368 -4.39 -19.93 25.59
N ASN A 369 -4.71 -19.56 24.35
CA ASN A 369 -4.44 -18.23 23.76
C ASN A 369 -2.98 -17.78 23.99
N SER A 370 -2.03 -18.67 23.67
CA SER A 370 -0.62 -18.52 24.05
C SER A 370 0.33 -18.66 22.85
N TYR A 371 1.52 -18.05 22.97
CA TYR A 371 2.50 -17.95 21.91
C TYR A 371 3.80 -18.62 22.33
N HIS A 372 4.40 -19.39 21.42
CA HIS A 372 5.56 -20.24 21.66
C HIS A 372 6.54 -20.09 20.49
N HIS A 373 7.84 -20.31 20.73
CA HIS A 373 8.89 -20.21 19.70
C HIS A 373 9.50 -21.56 19.30
N ASP A 374 8.84 -22.65 19.70
CA ASP A 374 9.13 -24.02 19.32
C ASP A 374 8.13 -24.57 18.29
N MET A 375 8.40 -25.77 17.80
CA MET A 375 7.52 -26.53 16.88
C MET A 375 6.71 -27.64 17.59
N GLU A 376 6.81 -27.77 18.92
CA GLU A 376 6.34 -28.92 19.69
C GLU A 376 4.95 -28.67 20.33
N GLY A 377 4.09 -29.68 20.43
CA GLY A 377 2.80 -29.53 21.12
C GLY A 377 1.69 -28.87 20.30
N ASN A 378 0.61 -28.44 20.95
CA ASN A 378 -0.65 -28.05 20.28
C ASN A 378 -0.60 -26.67 19.60
N GLY A 379 -1.47 -26.47 18.60
CA GLY A 379 -1.66 -25.19 17.93
C GLY A 379 -1.15 -25.12 16.48
N VAL A 380 -1.13 -23.92 15.94
CA VAL A 380 -0.81 -23.61 14.54
C VAL A 380 0.55 -22.92 14.44
N ILE A 381 1.37 -23.29 13.45
CA ILE A 381 2.61 -22.55 13.17
C ILE A 381 2.31 -21.32 12.30
N CYS A 382 2.99 -20.21 12.55
CA CYS A 382 2.83 -18.95 11.85
C CYS A 382 4.18 -18.47 11.34
N LEU A 383 4.29 -18.27 10.03
CA LEU A 383 5.38 -17.52 9.39
C LEU A 383 4.89 -16.11 9.10
N ALA A 384 5.65 -15.10 9.49
CA ALA A 384 5.32 -13.68 9.31
C ALA A 384 6.60 -12.86 9.10
N VAL A 385 7.33 -13.14 8.02
CA VAL A 385 8.61 -12.46 7.70
C VAL A 385 8.34 -11.29 6.75
N ASP A 386 8.67 -10.07 7.17
CA ASP A 386 8.39 -8.82 6.45
C ASP A 386 9.35 -8.54 5.26
N ILE A 387 10.44 -9.29 5.17
CA ILE A 387 11.54 -9.10 4.19
C ILE A 387 11.83 -10.33 3.32
N LEU A 388 10.89 -11.27 3.17
CA LEU A 388 11.02 -12.51 2.36
C LEU A 388 11.73 -12.36 0.99
N PRO A 389 11.52 -11.31 0.18
CA PRO A 389 12.26 -11.14 -1.08
C PRO A 389 13.79 -11.00 -0.95
N THR A 390 14.33 -10.78 0.25
CA THR A 390 15.78 -10.73 0.49
C THR A 390 16.45 -12.09 0.38
N GLU A 391 15.71 -13.19 0.54
CA GLU A 391 16.26 -14.55 0.46
C GLU A 391 16.65 -14.93 -0.98
N PHE A 392 15.94 -14.40 -1.98
CA PHE A 392 16.31 -14.46 -3.40
C PHE A 392 16.92 -13.15 -3.90
N ALA A 393 17.87 -12.60 -3.15
CA ALA A 393 18.41 -11.26 -3.41
C ALA A 393 18.92 -11.05 -4.86
N ARG A 394 19.49 -12.08 -5.50
CA ARG A 394 20.05 -11.97 -6.86
C ARG A 394 18.95 -11.76 -7.90
N GLU A 395 18.00 -12.68 -7.93
CA GLU A 395 16.88 -12.67 -8.87
C GLU A 395 15.90 -11.53 -8.59
N ALA A 396 15.70 -11.19 -7.30
CA ALA A 396 14.90 -10.04 -6.89
C ALA A 396 15.51 -8.72 -7.39
N SER A 397 16.84 -8.54 -7.26
CA SER A 397 17.55 -7.36 -7.76
C SER A 397 17.55 -7.28 -9.29
N GLN A 398 17.72 -8.43 -9.95
CA GLN A 398 17.66 -8.51 -11.42
C GLN A 398 16.28 -8.05 -11.93
N HIS A 399 15.20 -8.65 -11.43
CA HIS A 399 13.83 -8.29 -11.81
C HIS A 399 13.50 -6.83 -11.52
N PHE A 400 13.89 -6.35 -10.34
CA PHE A 400 13.63 -4.97 -9.92
C PHE A 400 14.38 -3.96 -10.78
N GLY A 401 15.66 -4.20 -11.02
CA GLY A 401 16.52 -3.31 -11.80
C GLY A 401 16.26 -3.36 -13.30
N ASP A 402 15.74 -4.47 -13.85
CA ASP A 402 15.30 -4.52 -15.26
C ASP A 402 14.21 -3.47 -15.50
N ILE A 403 13.23 -3.38 -14.60
CA ILE A 403 12.17 -2.35 -14.63
C ILE A 403 12.74 -0.97 -14.28
N LEU A 404 13.54 -0.84 -13.21
CA LEU A 404 14.05 0.47 -12.77
C LEU A 404 14.95 1.12 -13.83
N SER A 405 15.72 0.33 -14.59
CA SER A 405 16.67 0.82 -15.59
C SER A 405 16.04 1.70 -16.67
N GLU A 406 14.74 1.53 -16.96
CA GLU A 406 13.97 2.36 -17.89
C GLU A 406 13.84 3.83 -17.40
N PHE A 407 13.86 4.05 -16.07
CA PHE A 407 13.65 5.36 -15.45
C PHE A 407 14.95 6.10 -15.10
N ILE A 408 16.07 5.37 -14.97
CA ILE A 408 17.34 5.93 -14.48
C ILE A 408 17.83 7.08 -15.34
N GLY A 409 17.69 7.01 -16.67
CA GLY A 409 18.12 8.09 -17.55
C GLY A 409 17.42 9.42 -17.29
N SER A 410 16.12 9.39 -17.01
CA SER A 410 15.34 10.56 -16.60
C SER A 410 15.78 11.08 -15.23
N LEU A 411 16.00 10.20 -14.25
CA LEU A 411 16.43 10.58 -12.89
C LEU A 411 17.86 11.15 -12.86
N ALA A 412 18.77 10.62 -13.70
CA ALA A 412 20.17 11.02 -13.77
C ALA A 412 20.38 12.41 -14.39
N SER A 413 19.63 12.71 -15.46
CA SER A 413 19.85 13.88 -16.32
C SER A 413 18.90 15.05 -16.06
N SER A 414 17.76 14.84 -15.40
CA SER A 414 16.77 15.89 -15.19
C SER A 414 17.22 16.93 -14.16
N LYS A 415 17.04 18.21 -14.50
CA LYS A 415 17.32 19.34 -13.59
C LYS A 415 16.08 19.83 -12.85
N SER A 416 14.92 19.86 -13.53
CA SER A 416 13.60 20.17 -12.96
C SER A 416 12.75 18.91 -12.79
N LEU A 417 11.71 19.01 -11.94
CA LEU A 417 10.65 18.01 -11.79
C LEU A 417 9.67 18.02 -12.98
N ASP A 418 9.50 19.16 -13.66
CA ASP A 418 8.49 19.34 -14.72
C ASP A 418 8.75 18.49 -15.97
N ILE A 419 10.03 18.25 -16.27
CA ILE A 419 10.50 17.47 -17.41
C ILE A 419 10.49 15.96 -17.17
N LEU A 420 10.22 15.51 -15.94
CA LEU A 420 10.11 14.09 -15.64
C LEU A 420 8.79 13.50 -16.17
N PRO A 421 8.80 12.24 -16.63
CA PRO A 421 7.59 11.48 -16.90
C PRO A 421 6.56 11.54 -15.75
N PRO A 422 5.25 11.59 -16.02
CA PRO A 422 4.22 11.78 -15.00
C PRO A 422 4.26 10.77 -13.84
N HIS A 423 4.65 9.52 -14.10
CA HIS A 423 4.78 8.49 -13.07
C HIS A 423 5.93 8.76 -12.09
N LEU A 424 7.06 9.33 -12.54
CA LEU A 424 8.14 9.77 -11.64
C LEU A 424 7.76 11.06 -10.91
N ARG A 425 7.09 12.01 -11.58
CA ARG A 425 6.59 13.23 -10.94
C ARG A 425 5.56 12.95 -9.84
N ARG A 426 4.70 11.93 -10.00
CA ARG A 426 3.77 11.46 -8.96
C ARG A 426 4.50 10.79 -7.78
N ALA A 427 5.63 10.14 -8.03
CA ALA A 427 6.41 9.44 -7.00
C ALA A 427 7.33 10.34 -6.16
N CYS A 428 7.47 11.61 -6.53
CA CYS A 428 8.32 12.57 -5.82
C CYS A 428 7.63 13.08 -4.53
N ILE A 429 8.04 12.59 -3.37
CA ILE A 429 7.49 13.01 -2.06
C ILE A 429 8.06 14.37 -1.64
N VAL A 430 9.39 14.50 -1.71
CA VAL A 430 10.12 15.73 -1.36
C VAL A 430 10.80 16.26 -2.61
N HIS A 431 10.78 17.57 -2.83
CA HIS A 431 11.57 18.24 -3.86
C HIS A 431 12.32 19.44 -3.28
N SER A 432 13.64 19.42 -3.40
CA SER A 432 14.56 20.50 -2.99
C SER A 432 14.35 21.03 -1.55
N GLY A 433 13.92 20.17 -0.62
CA GLY A 433 13.64 20.51 0.79
C GLY A 433 12.19 20.82 1.16
N ALA A 434 11.26 20.78 0.21
CA ALA A 434 9.82 20.93 0.46
C ALA A 434 9.06 19.65 0.10
N LEU A 435 7.93 19.40 0.75
CA LEU A 435 6.97 18.39 0.27
C LEU A 435 6.40 18.82 -1.09
N THR A 436 6.12 17.86 -1.99
CA THR A 436 5.36 18.17 -3.20
C THR A 436 3.86 18.14 -2.92
N SER A 437 3.06 18.79 -3.77
CA SER A 437 1.62 19.02 -3.55
C SER A 437 0.75 17.78 -3.34
N LEU A 438 1.23 16.58 -3.67
CA LEU A 438 0.50 15.35 -3.34
C LEU A 438 0.71 14.87 -1.90
N PHE A 439 1.64 15.46 -1.14
CA PHE A 439 2.08 14.97 0.19
C PHE A 439 2.02 16.04 1.28
N GLU A 440 1.47 17.22 0.98
CA GLU A 440 1.22 18.31 1.95
C GLU A 440 0.22 17.95 3.07
N TYR A 441 -0.39 16.75 3.04
CA TYR A 441 -1.15 16.19 4.15
C TYR A 441 -0.27 15.61 5.28
N ILE A 442 0.98 15.22 5.00
CA ILE A 442 1.82 14.51 5.97
C ILE A 442 2.03 15.29 7.29
N PRO A 443 2.23 16.63 7.30
CA PRO A 443 2.33 17.40 8.54
C PRO A 443 1.08 17.30 9.43
N ARG A 444 -0.12 17.32 8.84
CA ARG A 444 -1.40 17.18 9.55
C ARG A 444 -1.54 15.79 10.19
N MET A 445 -1.27 14.73 9.41
CA MET A 445 -1.30 13.35 9.90
C MET A 445 -0.35 13.09 11.10
N ARG A 446 0.71 13.89 11.24
CA ARG A 446 1.68 13.79 12.35
C ARG A 446 1.18 14.43 13.64
N ASN A 447 0.44 15.54 13.56
CA ASN A 447 0.07 16.39 14.69
C ASN A 447 -1.43 16.78 14.62
N PRO A 448 -2.35 15.88 15.01
CA PRO A 448 -3.79 16.09 14.88
C PRO A 448 -4.42 16.97 15.99
N ASP A 449 -3.61 17.72 16.74
CA ASP A 449 -3.98 18.37 18.01
C ASP A 449 -3.49 19.84 18.11
N ILE A 450 -3.25 20.57 17.00
CA ILE A 450 -2.54 21.88 17.02
C ILE A 450 -3.43 23.12 16.77
N GLU A 451 -4.53 23.09 16.01
CA GLU A 451 -5.30 24.34 15.73
C GLU A 451 -6.06 24.96 16.91
N ASP A 452 -6.32 24.26 18.02
CA ASP A 452 -7.27 24.73 19.06
C ASP A 452 -6.74 25.88 19.99
N SER A 453 -5.70 26.64 19.59
CA SER A 453 -5.09 27.66 20.46
C SER A 453 -4.31 28.85 19.84
N SER A 454 -4.87 29.58 18.85
CA SER A 454 -4.60 31.04 18.63
C SER A 454 -5.39 31.58 17.41
N GLN A 455 -5.88 32.84 17.31
CA GLN A 455 -5.89 34.00 18.21
C GLN A 455 -7.05 34.97 17.84
N THR A 456 -7.56 35.73 18.82
CA THR A 456 -8.65 36.74 18.67
C THR A 456 -8.17 38.08 18.09
N LEU A 457 -9.02 38.82 17.33
CA LEU A 457 -9.12 40.30 17.33
C LEU A 457 -10.38 40.80 16.54
N GLN A 458 -10.84 42.03 16.78
CA GLN A 458 -12.20 42.54 16.46
C GLN A 458 -12.26 43.72 15.46
N SER A 459 -13.37 43.88 14.71
CA SER A 459 -14.15 45.15 14.56
C SER A 459 -15.43 44.96 13.68
N VAL A 460 -16.26 46.00 13.45
CA VAL A 460 -17.74 45.86 13.50
C VAL A 460 -18.58 46.52 12.35
N GLN A 461 -19.65 45.82 11.90
CA GLN A 461 -20.96 46.32 11.39
C GLN A 461 -21.23 46.12 9.85
N PRO A 462 -22.36 46.52 9.17
CA PRO A 462 -23.77 46.82 9.51
C PRO A 462 -24.80 45.86 8.84
N ALA A 463 -25.89 46.37 8.22
CA ALA A 463 -26.93 45.54 7.58
C ALA A 463 -27.78 46.21 6.46
N ARG A 464 -28.13 45.42 5.43
CA ARG A 464 -29.46 45.47 4.75
C ARG A 464 -30.34 44.36 5.36
N LYS A 465 -31.61 44.64 5.62
CA LYS A 465 -32.56 43.66 6.21
C LYS A 465 -32.75 42.45 5.30
N LYS A 466 -32.63 41.24 5.87
CA LYS A 466 -32.87 39.95 5.21
C LYS A 466 -33.95 39.18 5.98
N TYR A 467 -34.77 38.41 5.27
CA TYR A 467 -35.73 37.46 5.83
C TYR A 467 -35.17 36.03 5.70
N THR A 468 -35.59 35.13 6.59
CA THR A 468 -35.08 33.75 6.67
C THR A 468 -36.24 32.76 6.77
N THR A 469 -36.15 31.65 6.04
CA THR A 469 -37.03 30.48 6.14
C THR A 469 -36.18 29.23 6.30
N LEU A 470 -36.63 28.29 7.14
CA LEU A 470 -35.96 27.01 7.39
C LEU A 470 -36.42 25.96 6.37
N ILE A 471 -35.49 25.19 5.79
CA ILE A 471 -35.81 24.05 4.91
C ILE A 471 -35.17 22.80 5.52
N SER A 472 -35.95 21.71 5.57
CA SER A 472 -35.52 20.41 6.10
C SER A 472 -35.48 19.41 4.96
N LEU A 473 -34.31 18.82 4.70
CA LEU A 473 -34.10 17.80 3.67
C LEU A 473 -33.79 16.46 4.33
N SER A 474 -34.30 15.36 3.77
CA SER A 474 -34.17 14.02 4.37
C SER A 474 -34.11 12.92 3.32
N GLY A 475 -33.05 12.08 3.34
CA GLY A 475 -32.87 10.93 2.44
C GLY A 475 -31.40 10.54 2.24
N HIS A 476 -31.10 9.84 1.14
CA HIS A 476 -29.73 9.55 0.66
C HIS A 476 -29.07 10.79 0.06
N LEU A 477 -28.84 11.80 0.90
CA LEU A 477 -28.44 13.15 0.48
C LEU A 477 -27.09 13.19 -0.24
N PHE A 478 -26.14 12.36 0.20
CA PHE A 478 -24.75 12.39 -0.30
C PHE A 478 -24.50 11.36 -1.41
N ASP A 479 -24.99 10.12 -1.23
CA ASP A 479 -24.72 8.96 -2.10
C ASP A 479 -25.25 9.13 -3.54
N ARG A 480 -26.21 10.03 -3.74
CA ARG A 480 -26.83 10.33 -5.04
C ARG A 480 -26.67 11.79 -5.50
N PHE A 481 -25.78 12.56 -4.87
CA PHE A 481 -25.59 14.00 -5.14
C PHE A 481 -26.85 14.88 -4.96
N LEU A 482 -27.94 14.35 -4.40
CA LEU A 482 -29.21 15.05 -4.20
C LEU A 482 -29.07 16.32 -3.35
N ILE A 483 -28.11 16.34 -2.42
CA ILE A 483 -27.77 17.52 -1.65
C ILE A 483 -27.16 18.61 -2.53
N ASN A 484 -26.33 18.28 -3.52
CA ASN A 484 -25.73 19.27 -4.41
C ASN A 484 -26.82 19.90 -5.29
N GLU A 485 -27.68 19.09 -5.93
CA GLU A 485 -28.79 19.59 -6.75
C GLU A 485 -29.73 20.52 -5.98
N ALA A 486 -30.07 20.17 -4.72
CA ALA A 486 -30.93 21.00 -3.88
C ALA A 486 -30.29 22.34 -3.49
N LEU A 487 -28.96 22.38 -3.36
CA LEU A 487 -28.20 23.58 -3.03
C LEU A 487 -27.93 24.44 -4.28
N ASP A 488 -27.64 23.83 -5.42
CA ASP A 488 -27.51 24.47 -6.73
C ASP A 488 -28.80 25.21 -7.12
N ILE A 489 -29.99 24.62 -6.87
CA ILE A 489 -31.29 25.28 -7.10
C ILE A 489 -31.46 26.51 -6.19
N ILE A 490 -30.98 26.45 -4.94
CA ILE A 490 -31.06 27.57 -3.99
C ILE A 490 -30.11 28.71 -4.42
N GLU A 491 -28.89 28.40 -4.87
CA GLU A 491 -27.96 29.41 -5.40
C GLU A 491 -28.40 30.00 -6.74
N ALA A 492 -28.91 29.18 -7.66
CA ALA A 492 -29.47 29.63 -8.94
C ALA A 492 -30.65 30.60 -8.76
N ALA A 493 -31.40 30.47 -7.65
CA ALA A 493 -32.46 31.39 -7.25
C ALA A 493 -31.96 32.66 -6.51
N GLY A 494 -30.63 32.87 -6.40
CA GLY A 494 -30.02 33.98 -5.64
C GLY A 494 -30.06 33.80 -4.12
N GLY A 495 -30.33 32.58 -3.65
CA GLY A 495 -30.33 32.20 -2.25
C GLY A 495 -28.93 32.00 -1.68
N SER A 496 -28.86 31.75 -0.37
CA SER A 496 -27.63 31.34 0.32
C SER A 496 -28.00 30.57 1.59
N PHE A 497 -27.33 29.46 1.82
CA PHE A 497 -27.65 28.47 2.86
C PHE A 497 -26.44 28.27 3.79
N HIS A 498 -26.68 27.76 4.99
CA HIS A 498 -25.63 27.38 5.94
C HIS A 498 -26.06 26.07 6.64
N PHE A 499 -25.11 25.22 6.97
CA PHE A 499 -25.38 23.96 7.66
C PHE A 499 -25.49 24.21 9.17
N VAL A 500 -26.69 24.05 9.75
CA VAL A 500 -26.90 24.27 11.20
C VAL A 500 -26.95 22.97 11.98
N LYS A 501 -27.51 21.90 11.41
CA LYS A 501 -27.38 20.56 12.00
C LYS A 501 -27.49 19.47 10.94
N CYS A 502 -26.47 18.62 10.86
CA CYS A 502 -26.52 17.35 10.16
C CYS A 502 -26.57 16.23 11.21
N GLN A 503 -27.59 15.38 11.17
CA GLN A 503 -27.62 14.14 11.94
C GLN A 503 -27.68 12.95 10.99
N VAL A 504 -26.62 12.13 11.03
CA VAL A 504 -26.54 10.84 10.36
C VAL A 504 -26.81 9.77 11.42
N SER A 505 -28.03 9.25 11.45
CA SER A 505 -28.42 8.16 12.34
C SER A 505 -28.35 6.83 11.61
N GLN A 506 -27.56 5.89 12.11
CA GLN A 506 -27.81 4.48 11.86
C GLN A 506 -28.94 4.05 12.81
N SER A 507 -30.12 3.76 12.25
CA SER A 507 -31.22 3.14 13.01
C SER A 507 -31.00 1.64 13.06
N THR A 508 -31.19 1.02 14.23
CA THR A 508 -31.14 -0.45 14.38
C THR A 508 -32.45 -1.14 13.97
N ASP A 509 -33.50 -0.37 13.63
CA ASP A 509 -34.74 -0.89 13.07
C ASP A 509 -35.24 -0.06 11.87
N SER A 510 -35.79 -0.76 10.87
CA SER A 510 -36.30 -0.29 9.57
C SER A 510 -35.25 0.20 8.54
N LYS A 511 -35.64 0.20 7.25
CA LYS A 511 -34.78 -0.08 6.09
C LYS A 511 -34.00 1.08 5.46
N ASP A 512 -34.09 2.31 5.99
CA ASP A 512 -33.55 3.50 5.32
C ASP A 512 -32.57 4.30 6.20
N ASN A 513 -31.34 4.48 5.72
CA ASN A 513 -30.38 5.45 6.29
C ASN A 513 -30.80 6.88 5.90
N VAL A 514 -31.80 7.42 6.60
CA VAL A 514 -32.25 8.79 6.38
C VAL A 514 -31.31 9.77 7.06
N ALA A 515 -30.38 10.36 6.31
CA ALA A 515 -29.68 11.56 6.76
C ALA A 515 -30.69 12.71 6.81
N SER A 516 -30.87 13.34 7.97
CA SER A 516 -31.74 14.51 8.13
C SER A 516 -30.90 15.78 8.29
N LEU A 517 -31.17 16.74 7.41
CA LEU A 517 -30.41 17.97 7.29
C LEU A 517 -31.31 19.14 7.65
N LYS A 518 -31.02 19.82 8.77
CA LYS A 518 -31.62 21.12 9.08
C LYS A 518 -30.69 22.22 8.62
N VAL A 519 -31.04 22.80 7.48
CA VAL A 519 -30.43 24.01 6.93
C VAL A 519 -31.08 25.19 7.64
N GLY A 520 -30.33 25.77 8.57
CA GLY A 520 -30.69 27.02 9.24
C GLY A 520 -29.75 28.12 8.77
N LYS A 521 -30.27 29.33 8.60
CA LYS A 521 -29.42 30.49 8.34
C LYS A 521 -29.06 31.10 9.69
N PHE A 522 -27.84 30.85 10.16
CA PHE A 522 -27.36 31.42 11.40
C PHE A 522 -26.71 32.78 11.16
N LYS A 523 -26.89 33.69 12.11
CA LYS A 523 -26.08 34.91 12.25
C LYS A 523 -26.03 35.21 13.75
N ASP A 524 -24.91 34.88 14.39
CA ASP A 524 -24.63 35.36 15.73
C ASP A 524 -23.50 36.38 15.68
N SER A 525 -23.85 37.62 16.02
CA SER A 525 -23.35 38.17 17.28
C SER A 525 -24.22 39.38 17.68
N ASN A 526 -24.66 39.36 18.93
CA ASN A 526 -25.24 40.51 19.62
C ASN A 526 -24.19 41.64 19.72
N VAL A 527 -24.39 42.93 19.38
CA VAL A 527 -25.48 43.72 18.75
C VAL A 527 -24.84 44.96 18.06
N GLU A 528 -25.19 45.27 16.78
CA GLU A 528 -24.83 46.50 16.00
C GLU A 528 -23.30 46.77 15.79
N LYS A 529 -22.72 47.81 15.11
CA LYS A 529 -23.16 48.83 14.09
C LYS A 529 -22.01 49.27 13.11
N GLU A 530 -22.32 49.76 11.89
CA GLU A 530 -21.51 50.42 10.82
C GLU A 530 -19.93 50.52 10.82
N ASN A 531 -19.17 50.39 9.70
CA ASN A 531 -19.40 49.95 8.28
C ASN A 531 -18.14 50.01 7.34
N GLY A 532 -17.82 48.94 6.56
CA GLY A 532 -17.41 49.01 5.12
C GLY A 532 -15.93 48.98 4.63
N ILE A 533 -15.64 48.01 3.74
CA ILE A 533 -14.72 48.01 2.58
C ILE A 533 -13.18 48.05 2.79
N GLU A 534 -12.54 46.88 2.64
CA GLU A 534 -11.38 46.68 1.75
C GLU A 534 -11.69 45.51 0.79
N SER A 535 -11.02 45.43 -0.36
CA SER A 535 -11.28 44.44 -1.41
C SER A 535 -10.64 43.09 -1.09
N GLU A 536 -11.38 41.98 -1.17
CA GLU A 536 -10.78 40.65 -0.99
C GLU A 536 -11.27 39.58 -1.98
N ALA A 537 -10.33 38.67 -2.24
CA ALA A 537 -10.25 37.70 -3.34
C ALA A 537 -11.48 36.81 -3.55
N ALA A 538 -11.68 36.37 -4.79
CA ALA A 538 -12.56 35.24 -5.08
C ALA A 538 -11.93 33.95 -4.55
N VAL A 539 -12.62 33.27 -3.63
CA VAL A 539 -12.19 31.99 -3.05
C VAL A 539 -12.85 30.84 -3.80
N VAL A 540 -12.06 29.87 -4.26
CA VAL A 540 -12.52 28.64 -4.92
C VAL A 540 -12.16 27.44 -4.06
N LEU A 541 -13.17 26.73 -3.56
CA LEU A 541 -13.03 25.53 -2.74
C LEU A 541 -13.20 24.27 -3.61
N ILE A 542 -12.23 23.34 -3.55
CA ILE A 542 -12.32 22.03 -4.22
C ILE A 542 -12.17 20.93 -3.17
N LEU A 543 -13.19 20.06 -3.07
CA LEU A 543 -13.26 18.95 -2.13
C LEU A 543 -13.14 17.61 -2.87
N GLY A 544 -12.28 16.71 -2.39
CA GLY A 544 -12.16 15.36 -2.96
C GLY A 544 -11.11 14.47 -2.31
N ALA A 545 -11.24 13.16 -2.50
CA ALA A 545 -10.29 12.17 -2.00
C ALA A 545 -9.18 11.87 -3.02
N GLY A 546 -7.92 12.12 -2.65
CA GLY A 546 -6.74 11.65 -3.39
C GLY A 546 -6.59 12.19 -4.81
N HIS A 547 -6.18 11.32 -5.74
CA HIS A 547 -5.71 11.68 -7.09
C HIS A 547 -6.71 12.41 -8.01
N VAL A 548 -7.98 12.53 -7.61
CA VAL A 548 -9.06 13.11 -8.43
C VAL A 548 -8.94 14.64 -8.59
N CYS A 549 -8.31 15.34 -7.63
CA CYS A 549 -8.27 16.81 -7.64
C CYS A 549 -7.20 17.41 -8.60
N ARG A 550 -6.20 16.62 -9.03
CA ARG A 550 -5.08 17.14 -9.85
C ARG A 550 -5.50 17.64 -11.24
N PRO A 551 -6.36 16.95 -12.03
CA PRO A 551 -6.78 17.44 -13.34
C PRO A 551 -7.57 18.76 -13.28
N ALA A 552 -8.38 18.96 -12.23
CA ALA A 552 -9.12 20.21 -12.02
C ALA A 552 -8.18 21.39 -11.70
N ALA A 553 -7.19 21.16 -10.83
CA ALA A 553 -6.16 22.16 -10.52
C ALA A 553 -5.23 22.45 -11.72
N GLU A 554 -4.85 21.44 -12.50
CA GLU A 554 -4.08 21.58 -13.74
C GLU A 554 -4.88 22.34 -14.82
N PHE A 555 -6.19 22.10 -14.94
CA PHE A 555 -7.08 22.87 -15.83
C PHE A 555 -7.14 24.35 -15.42
N LEU A 556 -7.44 24.66 -14.16
CA LEU A 556 -7.57 26.05 -13.67
C LEU A 556 -6.24 26.82 -13.76
N THR A 557 -5.10 26.17 -13.52
CA THR A 557 -3.78 26.82 -13.68
C THR A 557 -3.36 26.99 -15.14
N SER A 558 -3.84 26.15 -16.07
CA SER A 558 -3.55 26.30 -17.52
C SER A 558 -4.15 27.56 -18.15
N ILE A 559 -5.24 28.09 -17.59
CA ILE A 559 -5.92 29.30 -18.06
C ILE A 559 -5.01 30.54 -17.95
N GLY A 560 -4.05 30.55 -17.02
CA GLY A 560 -3.16 31.68 -16.75
C GLY A 560 -1.91 31.80 -17.64
N ARG A 561 -1.57 30.79 -18.45
CA ARG A 561 -0.32 30.78 -19.27
C ARG A 561 -0.58 30.68 -20.77
N GLY A 562 -0.97 31.80 -21.36
CA GLY A 562 -0.60 32.18 -22.73
C GLY A 562 -1.14 31.33 -23.90
N SER A 563 -2.12 31.90 -24.61
CA SER A 563 -2.40 31.65 -26.03
C SER A 563 -3.22 30.40 -26.43
N SER A 564 -4.49 30.38 -26.04
CA SER A 564 -5.57 30.13 -27.01
C SER A 564 -6.86 30.85 -26.60
N LYS A 565 -7.03 32.12 -27.03
CA LYS A 565 -8.22 32.96 -26.76
C LYS A 565 -9.49 32.53 -27.54
N LYS A 566 -9.73 31.22 -27.70
CA LYS A 566 -10.83 30.71 -28.54
C LYS A 566 -12.01 30.05 -27.80
N TRP A 567 -11.94 29.92 -26.48
CA TRP A 567 -13.02 29.29 -25.70
C TRP A 567 -13.70 30.20 -24.66
N LEU A 568 -13.28 31.46 -24.56
CA LEU A 568 -13.78 32.44 -23.58
C LEU A 568 -14.31 33.71 -24.26
N ASN A 569 -14.95 33.54 -25.42
CA ASN A 569 -15.48 34.62 -26.27
C ASN A 569 -16.98 34.47 -26.58
N SER A 570 -17.69 33.58 -25.89
CA SER A 570 -19.16 33.46 -25.98
C SER A 570 -19.90 34.24 -24.89
N TYR A 571 -19.31 34.43 -23.71
CA TYR A 571 -19.96 35.12 -22.57
C TYR A 571 -18.96 35.86 -21.65
N VAL A 572 -18.53 37.06 -22.05
CA VAL A 572 -18.44 38.25 -21.17
C VAL A 572 -18.54 39.48 -22.09
N THR A 573 -19.46 40.40 -21.78
CA THR A 573 -19.39 41.79 -22.27
C THR A 573 -19.01 42.70 -21.11
N ASP A 574 -18.26 43.74 -21.48
CA ASP A 574 -17.93 44.95 -20.73
C ASP A 574 -16.57 44.99 -20.00
N ASP A 575 -16.00 46.20 -20.02
CA ASP A 575 -14.60 46.52 -19.75
C ASP A 575 -14.35 46.88 -18.28
N SER A 576 -13.51 46.10 -17.60
CA SER A 576 -12.59 46.63 -16.58
C SER A 576 -11.46 45.65 -16.29
N LYS A 577 -10.22 46.14 -16.38
CA LYS A 577 -9.02 45.37 -15.98
C LYS A 577 -8.78 45.52 -14.48
N GLU A 578 -9.40 44.67 -13.68
CA GLU A 578 -8.99 44.50 -12.27
C GLU A 578 -8.47 43.09 -11.99
N LYS A 579 -7.49 43.02 -11.09
CA LYS A 579 -6.70 41.80 -10.84
C LYS A 579 -7.55 40.77 -10.09
N ILE A 580 -7.75 39.61 -10.70
CA ILE A 580 -8.29 38.45 -9.98
C ILE A 580 -7.16 37.83 -9.13
N SER A 581 -7.18 38.10 -7.83
CA SER A 581 -6.53 37.23 -6.84
C SER A 581 -7.46 36.03 -6.57
N VAL A 582 -6.91 34.81 -6.70
CA VAL A 582 -7.64 33.56 -6.45
C VAL A 582 -7.08 32.95 -5.17
N HIS A 583 -7.94 32.74 -4.18
CA HIS A 583 -7.62 31.88 -3.02
C HIS A 583 -8.17 30.48 -3.27
N LEU A 584 -7.36 29.45 -3.05
CA LEU A 584 -7.68 28.07 -3.42
C LEU A 584 -7.58 27.18 -2.18
N ILE A 585 -8.71 26.61 -1.76
CA ILE A 585 -8.77 25.73 -0.58
C ILE A 585 -8.98 24.29 -1.04
N VAL A 586 -8.15 23.38 -0.51
CA VAL A 586 -8.16 21.94 -0.83
C VAL A 586 -8.22 21.14 0.46
N ALA A 587 -9.32 20.43 0.71
CA ALA A 587 -9.48 19.58 1.89
C ALA A 587 -9.67 18.10 1.52
N SER A 588 -9.17 17.23 2.40
CA SER A 588 -9.02 15.79 2.21
C SER A 588 -9.95 15.00 3.15
N LEU A 589 -10.40 13.83 2.71
CA LEU A 589 -11.41 13.00 3.42
C LEU A 589 -10.82 12.06 4.50
N PHE A 590 -9.62 12.34 5.00
CA PHE A 590 -9.08 11.65 6.19
C PHE A 590 -9.48 12.40 7.47
N LEU A 591 -10.18 11.70 8.36
CA LEU A 591 -10.87 12.23 9.56
C LEU A 591 -9.94 12.80 10.67
N LYS A 592 -8.69 13.13 10.36
CA LYS A 592 -7.70 13.69 11.27
C LYS A 592 -6.97 14.95 10.76
N ASP A 593 -7.23 15.37 9.52
CA ASP A 593 -6.43 16.40 8.82
C ASP A 593 -7.26 17.61 8.32
N ALA A 594 -8.37 17.92 8.98
CA ALA A 594 -9.22 19.06 8.63
C ALA A 594 -8.76 20.34 9.34
N GLU A 595 -7.77 21.02 8.75
CA GLU A 595 -7.15 22.27 9.23
C GLU A 595 -6.90 23.19 8.01
N GLU A 596 -7.06 24.52 8.15
CA GLU A 596 -7.19 25.51 7.06
C GLU A 596 -5.95 26.42 6.95
N ILE A 597 -5.40 26.62 5.74
CA ILE A 597 -4.17 27.43 5.54
C ILE A 597 -4.36 28.48 4.44
N SER A 598 -4.08 29.75 4.78
CA SER A 598 -4.07 30.92 3.89
C SER A 598 -2.69 31.61 3.88
N LEU A 599 -2.25 32.13 2.72
CA LEU A 599 -0.94 32.77 2.54
C LEU A 599 -1.01 33.98 1.60
N ASN A 600 -0.66 35.17 2.11
CA ASN A 600 -0.64 36.43 1.36
C ASN A 600 0.72 36.72 0.70
N ILE A 601 0.72 37.18 -0.56
CA ILE A 601 1.91 37.65 -1.28
C ILE A 601 1.74 39.12 -1.69
N LEU A 602 2.57 40.00 -1.12
CA LEU A 602 2.61 41.43 -1.46
C LEU A 602 3.24 41.67 -2.85
N THR A 603 2.68 42.62 -3.61
CA THR A 603 3.17 43.03 -4.93
C THR A 603 3.79 44.43 -4.85
N PHE A 604 5.02 44.61 -5.39
CA PHE A 604 5.60 45.95 -5.57
C PHE A 604 4.89 46.73 -6.68
N HIS A 605 4.64 48.01 -6.42
CA HIS A 605 4.16 48.96 -7.43
C HIS A 605 5.31 49.67 -8.12
N TYR A 606 5.28 49.71 -9.45
CA TYR A 606 5.79 50.85 -10.21
C TYR A 606 4.76 51.26 -11.26
N SER A 607 4.26 52.48 -11.09
CA SER A 607 3.68 53.27 -12.17
C SER A 607 4.78 53.70 -13.15
N LEU A 608 4.38 54.28 -14.30
CA LEU A 608 5.28 55.12 -15.09
C LEU A 608 5.88 56.27 -14.26
#